data_AF-A0A3Q9IPX9-F1
#
_entry.id   AF-A0A3Q9IPX9-F1
#
_cell.length_a   1.000
_cell.length_b   1.000
_cell.length_c   1.000
_cell.angle_alpha   90.00
_cell.angle_beta   90.00
_cell.angle_gamma   90.00
#
_symmetry.space_group_name_H-M   'P 1'
#
loop_
_entity.id
_entity.type
_entity.pdbx_description
1 polymer ?
#
loop_
_entity_poly.entity_id
_entity_poly.type
_entity_poly.pdbx_seq_one_letter_code
_entity_poly.pdbx_strand_id
1 'polypeptide(L)'
;MTCDAFPALFARYCETVTRSLRGLVVVCSMNEMNVPLIIHDVARDLLSGPEGEARRAAAERALGAPISSNFLFTPPDALVRNGLGAHATGRDAIKAVRPDVQVGVTLSLQDEQAEPGAEAVRDARRTPVLVTENGFSGDDDERRCAFVGESLDHLQRAIADGVDMRGYFDWSLLDNYEWMSGYGPKFGIVGVDRSTQRRMIKPSALTYGAIARAGAIGAVEARSAMTSPSPLRAATPLGIG
;
A
#
# COMPACT_ATOMS: atom_id res chain seq x y z
N MET A 1 -1.06 -5.58 17.29
CA MET A 1 -0.24 -4.56 17.99
C MET A 1 -0.31 -4.68 19.51
N THR A 2 -1.08 -5.62 20.06
CA THR A 2 -1.35 -5.75 21.50
C THR A 2 -0.26 -6.46 22.31
N CYS A 3 0.73 -7.06 21.66
CA CYS A 3 1.84 -7.78 22.30
C CYS A 3 3.08 -6.88 22.41
N ASP A 4 3.77 -6.90 23.56
CA ASP A 4 4.98 -6.10 23.81
C ASP A 4 6.15 -6.46 22.88
N ALA A 5 6.16 -7.68 22.33
CA ALA A 5 7.16 -8.09 21.34
C ALA A 5 6.89 -7.53 19.94
N PHE A 6 5.72 -6.92 19.70
CA PHE A 6 5.31 -6.47 18.37
C PHE A 6 6.31 -5.49 17.72
N PRO A 7 6.80 -4.43 18.39
CA PRO A 7 7.80 -3.53 17.80
C PRO A 7 9.06 -4.27 17.32
N ALA A 8 9.60 -5.18 18.13
CA ALA A 8 10.80 -5.94 17.78
C ALA A 8 10.56 -6.92 16.61
N LEU A 9 9.38 -7.57 16.57
CA LEU A 9 8.98 -8.43 15.46
C LEU A 9 8.84 -7.62 14.16
N PHE A 10 8.20 -6.47 14.25
CA PHE A 10 7.98 -5.57 13.12
C PHE A 10 9.31 -5.01 12.59
N ALA A 11 10.23 -4.62 13.47
CA ALA A 11 11.57 -4.15 13.07
C ALA A 11 12.35 -5.23 12.28
N ARG A 12 12.30 -6.49 12.72
CA ARG A 12 12.91 -7.61 11.96
C ARG A 12 12.28 -7.81 10.59
N TYR A 13 10.96 -7.66 10.50
CA TYR A 13 10.25 -7.69 9.22
C TYR A 13 10.72 -6.55 8.30
N CYS A 14 10.76 -5.30 8.81
CA CYS A 14 11.24 -4.14 8.07
C CYS A 14 12.68 -4.30 7.56
N GLU A 15 13.59 -4.83 8.39
CA GLU A 15 14.96 -5.15 7.98
C GLU A 15 14.98 -6.17 6.84
N THR A 16 14.26 -7.28 7.01
CA THR A 16 14.22 -8.40 6.05
C THR A 16 13.72 -7.92 4.68
N VAL A 17 12.63 -7.16 4.66
CA VAL A 17 12.06 -6.62 3.42
C VAL A 17 13.02 -5.62 2.78
N THR A 18 13.63 -4.73 3.57
CA THR A 18 14.54 -3.70 3.06
C THR A 18 15.81 -4.29 2.45
N ARG A 19 16.33 -5.39 3.00
CA ARG A 19 17.45 -6.14 2.39
C ARG A 19 17.06 -6.83 1.09
N SER A 20 15.79 -7.24 0.97
CA SER A 20 15.29 -8.00 -0.18
C SER A 20 14.92 -7.11 -1.36
N LEU A 21 14.53 -5.85 -1.11
CA LEU A 21 14.12 -4.90 -2.13
C LEU A 21 15.24 -3.93 -2.51
N ARG A 22 15.34 -3.62 -3.80
CA ARG A 22 16.29 -2.64 -4.36
C ARG A 22 15.54 -1.43 -4.88
N GLY A 23 16.25 -0.30 -5.02
CA GLY A 23 15.67 0.92 -5.60
C GLY A 23 14.61 1.62 -4.74
N LEU A 24 14.49 1.25 -3.46
CA LEU A 24 13.66 2.00 -2.51
C LEU A 24 14.19 3.43 -2.37
N VAL A 25 13.27 4.40 -2.44
CA VAL A 25 13.54 5.83 -2.23
C VAL A 25 12.74 6.35 -1.03
N VAL A 26 11.49 5.90 -0.92
CA VAL A 26 10.57 6.20 0.18
C VAL A 26 9.99 4.89 0.70
N VAL A 27 9.85 4.77 2.02
CA VAL A 27 9.16 3.64 2.68
C VAL A 27 8.12 4.18 3.65
N CYS A 28 6.86 3.81 3.41
CA CYS A 28 5.81 3.93 4.41
C CYS A 28 5.81 2.65 5.24
N SER A 29 6.37 2.71 6.44
CA SER A 29 6.48 1.54 7.30
C SER A 29 5.10 1.03 7.74
N MET A 30 4.15 1.93 7.96
CA MET A 30 2.76 1.63 8.28
C MET A 30 1.84 2.44 7.38
N ASN A 31 0.89 1.76 6.76
CA ASN A 31 -0.17 2.40 5.99
C ASN A 31 -1.32 2.82 6.92
N GLU A 32 -1.78 4.05 6.77
CA GLU A 32 -2.97 4.63 7.40
C GLU A 32 -3.10 4.32 8.89
N MET A 33 -2.03 4.60 9.65
CA MET A 33 -1.88 4.14 11.03
C MET A 33 -3.04 4.58 11.95
N ASN A 34 -3.74 5.66 11.62
CA ASN A 34 -4.86 6.21 12.38
C ASN A 34 -6.24 5.59 12.01
N VAL A 35 -6.36 4.73 11.01
CA VAL A 35 -7.65 4.12 10.63
C VAL A 35 -8.36 3.46 11.81
N PRO A 36 -7.70 2.67 12.69
CA PRO A 36 -8.39 2.07 13.84
C PRO A 36 -8.96 3.10 14.81
N LEU A 37 -8.40 4.32 14.88
CA LEU A 37 -8.94 5.42 15.68
C LEU A 37 -10.17 6.03 15.00
N ILE A 38 -10.10 6.24 13.68
CA ILE A 38 -11.20 6.82 12.89
C ILE A 38 -12.43 5.92 12.95
N ILE A 39 -12.25 4.61 12.81
CA ILE A 39 -13.36 3.65 12.77
C ILE A 39 -13.69 3.06 14.14
N HIS A 40 -13.07 3.52 15.23
CA HIS A 40 -13.19 2.91 16.56
C HIS A 40 -14.65 2.75 16.99
N ASP A 41 -15.45 3.81 16.86
CA ASP A 41 -16.85 3.79 17.30
C ASP A 41 -17.71 2.92 16.39
N VAL A 42 -17.47 2.94 15.07
CA VAL A 42 -18.12 2.05 14.11
C VAL A 42 -17.82 0.58 14.44
N ALA A 43 -16.55 0.26 14.73
CA ALA A 43 -16.11 -1.08 15.09
C ALA A 43 -16.71 -1.52 16.44
N ARG A 44 -16.76 -0.63 17.43
CA ARG A 44 -17.40 -0.89 18.72
C ARG A 44 -18.86 -1.22 18.53
N ASP A 45 -19.59 -0.41 17.77
CA ASP A 45 -21.04 -0.58 17.57
C ASP A 45 -21.32 -1.87 16.78
N LEU A 46 -20.50 -2.19 15.78
CA LEU A 46 -20.56 -3.45 15.03
C LEU A 46 -20.38 -4.70 15.91
N LEU A 47 -19.61 -4.58 17.00
CA LEU A 47 -19.28 -5.69 17.90
C LEU A 47 -20.05 -5.62 19.23
N SER A 48 -21.03 -4.74 19.36
CA SER A 48 -21.83 -4.58 20.58
C SER A 48 -23.19 -5.28 20.46
N GLY A 49 -23.80 -5.58 21.60
CA GLY A 49 -25.07 -6.30 21.68
C GLY A 49 -24.97 -7.79 21.31
N PRO A 50 -26.10 -8.52 21.38
CA PRO A 50 -26.10 -9.98 21.23
C PRO A 50 -25.54 -10.48 19.90
N GLU A 51 -25.87 -9.80 18.79
CA GLU A 51 -25.35 -10.15 17.46
C GLU A 51 -23.86 -9.80 17.31
N GLY A 52 -23.45 -8.66 17.84
CA GLY A 52 -22.05 -8.23 17.83
C GLY A 52 -21.15 -9.16 18.66
N GLU A 53 -21.65 -9.63 19.80
CA GLU A 53 -20.98 -10.65 20.63
C GLU A 53 -20.83 -11.97 19.89
N ALA A 54 -21.89 -12.44 19.22
CA ALA A 54 -21.82 -13.65 18.40
C ALA A 54 -20.81 -13.49 17.24
N ARG A 55 -20.79 -12.33 16.59
CA ARG A 55 -19.83 -11.98 15.53
C ARG A 55 -18.39 -11.98 16.03
N ARG A 56 -18.13 -11.30 17.16
CA ARG A 56 -16.81 -11.28 17.82
C ARG A 56 -16.36 -12.70 18.15
N ALA A 57 -17.21 -13.50 18.80
CA ALA A 57 -16.87 -14.86 19.17
C ALA A 57 -16.57 -15.74 17.95
N ALA A 58 -17.31 -15.57 16.85
CA ALA A 58 -17.03 -16.28 15.60
C ALA A 58 -15.69 -15.86 14.98
N ALA A 59 -15.41 -14.56 14.94
CA ALA A 59 -14.15 -14.02 14.43
C ALA A 59 -12.95 -14.49 15.25
N GLU A 60 -13.05 -14.47 16.58
CA GLU A 60 -11.97 -14.91 17.48
C GLU A 60 -11.72 -16.41 17.38
N ARG A 61 -12.77 -17.22 17.22
CA ARG A 61 -12.62 -18.67 16.93
C ARG A 61 -11.91 -18.91 15.60
N ALA A 62 -12.25 -18.16 14.55
CA ALA A 62 -11.62 -18.30 13.25
C ALA A 62 -10.15 -17.82 13.26
N LEU A 63 -9.86 -16.75 14.00
CA LEU A 63 -8.53 -16.19 14.14
C LEU A 63 -7.62 -17.02 15.05
N GLY A 64 -8.19 -17.72 16.03
CA GLY A 64 -7.43 -18.35 17.11
C GLY A 64 -6.78 -17.32 18.05
N ALA A 65 -7.25 -16.07 18.04
CA ALA A 65 -6.74 -14.97 18.85
C ALA A 65 -7.85 -13.94 19.13
N PRO A 66 -7.68 -13.06 20.14
CA PRO A 66 -8.61 -11.96 20.37
C PRO A 66 -8.74 -11.07 19.13
N ILE A 67 -9.93 -10.54 18.88
CA ILE A 67 -10.20 -9.73 17.68
C ILE A 67 -9.34 -8.45 17.66
N SER A 68 -8.95 -7.96 18.85
CA SER A 68 -8.02 -6.85 19.05
C SER A 68 -6.60 -7.08 18.52
N SER A 69 -6.27 -8.32 18.13
CA SER A 69 -5.03 -8.65 17.44
C SER A 69 -5.04 -8.21 15.98
N ASN A 70 -6.23 -8.06 15.38
CA ASN A 70 -6.41 -7.49 14.05
C ASN A 70 -6.22 -5.96 14.09
N PHE A 71 -5.57 -5.41 13.06
CA PHE A 71 -5.28 -3.98 12.97
C PHE A 71 -6.52 -3.10 13.16
N LEU A 72 -7.63 -3.41 12.49
CA LEU A 72 -8.87 -2.61 12.55
C LEU A 72 -9.46 -2.49 13.96
N PHE A 73 -9.24 -3.50 14.80
CA PHE A 73 -9.82 -3.59 16.14
C PHE A 73 -8.76 -3.37 17.22
N THR A 74 -7.59 -2.84 16.85
CA THR A 74 -6.52 -2.56 17.80
C THR A 74 -6.97 -1.47 18.79
N PRO A 75 -6.87 -1.69 20.11
CA PRO A 75 -7.21 -0.68 21.11
C PRO A 75 -6.38 0.61 20.95
N PRO A 76 -6.96 1.80 21.16
CA PRO A 76 -6.26 3.07 20.96
C PRO A 76 -4.93 3.19 21.73
N ASP A 77 -4.88 2.72 22.97
CA ASP A 77 -3.67 2.78 23.80
C ASP A 77 -2.56 1.86 23.28
N ALA A 78 -2.91 0.67 22.80
CA ALA A 78 -1.99 -0.26 22.16
C ALA A 78 -1.49 0.29 20.81
N LEU A 79 -2.34 0.95 20.03
CA LEU A 79 -1.94 1.60 18.78
C LEU A 79 -0.93 2.72 19.05
N VAL A 80 -1.20 3.60 20.00
CA VAL A 80 -0.29 4.70 20.34
C VAL A 80 1.03 4.17 20.90
N ARG A 81 0.98 3.22 21.85
CA ARG A 81 2.20 2.69 22.49
C ARG A 81 3.03 1.84 21.53
N ASN A 82 2.43 0.76 21.01
CA ASN A 82 3.15 -0.26 20.26
C ASN A 82 3.19 0.05 18.76
N GLY A 83 2.20 0.75 18.20
CA GLY A 83 2.23 1.20 16.81
C GLY A 83 3.32 2.24 16.57
N LEU A 84 3.38 3.30 17.38
CA LEU A 84 4.46 4.29 17.29
C LEU A 84 5.83 3.67 17.60
N GLY A 85 5.91 2.80 18.60
CA GLY A 85 7.13 2.06 18.92
C GLY A 85 7.60 1.16 17.77
N ALA A 86 6.67 0.49 17.10
CA ALA A 86 6.95 -0.32 15.92
C ALA A 86 7.43 0.53 14.74
N HIS A 87 6.80 1.68 14.48
CA HIS A 87 7.30 2.63 13.48
C HIS A 87 8.73 3.08 13.78
N ALA A 88 9.00 3.53 15.02
CA ALA A 88 10.32 4.02 15.40
C ALA A 88 11.41 2.96 15.24
N THR A 89 11.18 1.76 15.79
CA THR A 89 12.13 0.65 15.70
C THR A 89 12.27 0.11 14.27
N GLY A 90 11.17 0.04 13.51
CA GLY A 90 11.18 -0.34 12.10
C GLY A 90 11.93 0.66 11.23
N ARG A 91 11.75 1.96 11.47
CA ARG A 91 12.52 3.02 10.82
C ARG A 91 14.00 2.87 11.09
N ASP A 92 14.40 2.66 12.34
CA ASP A 92 15.81 2.51 12.70
C ASP A 92 16.42 1.27 12.04
N ALA A 93 15.67 0.15 11.97
CA ALA A 93 16.06 -1.05 11.23
C ALA A 93 16.21 -0.81 9.72
N ILE A 94 15.28 -0.08 9.09
CA ILE A 94 15.39 0.31 7.67
C ILE A 94 16.63 1.17 7.46
N LYS A 95 16.84 2.19 8.30
CA LYS A 95 17.96 3.13 8.21
C LYS A 95 19.30 2.47 8.44
N ALA A 96 19.38 1.43 9.27
CA ALA A 96 20.59 0.65 9.46
C ALA A 96 21.01 -0.12 8.19
N VAL A 97 20.05 -0.53 7.36
CA VAL A 97 20.33 -1.20 6.07
C VAL A 97 20.50 -0.17 4.94
N ARG A 98 19.69 0.89 4.95
CA ARG A 98 19.57 1.90 3.89
C ARG A 98 19.41 3.30 4.50
N PRO A 99 20.53 3.97 4.88
CA PRO A 99 20.48 5.26 5.56
C PRO A 99 19.92 6.38 4.69
N ASP A 100 19.99 6.22 3.37
CA ASP A 100 19.53 7.17 2.34
C ASP A 100 18.00 7.21 2.16
N VAL A 101 17.29 6.12 2.46
CA VAL A 101 15.85 5.99 2.19
C VAL A 101 15.01 6.87 3.12
N GLN A 102 14.06 7.63 2.60
CA GLN A 102 13.09 8.34 3.43
C GLN A 102 12.10 7.34 4.05
N VAL A 103 11.79 7.50 5.34
CA VAL A 103 10.90 6.56 6.04
C VAL A 103 9.87 7.33 6.85
N GLY A 104 8.61 6.94 6.72
CA GLY A 104 7.48 7.55 7.42
C GLY A 104 6.32 6.59 7.67
N VAL A 105 5.17 7.19 7.99
CA VAL A 105 3.85 6.55 8.09
C VAL A 105 2.87 7.37 7.26
N THR A 106 1.83 6.73 6.73
CA THR A 106 0.68 7.46 6.16
C THR A 106 -0.43 7.56 7.19
N LEU A 107 -1.22 8.62 7.09
CA LEU A 107 -2.43 8.83 7.86
C LEU A 107 -3.59 8.97 6.89
N SER A 108 -4.70 8.30 7.18
CA SER A 108 -5.95 8.53 6.46
C SER A 108 -6.52 9.87 6.92
N LEU A 109 -6.68 10.79 5.99
CA LEU A 109 -7.19 12.13 6.23
C LEU A 109 -8.40 12.36 5.32
N GLN A 110 -9.42 13.03 5.85
CA GLN A 110 -10.46 13.59 5.00
C GLN A 110 -9.88 14.75 4.19
N ASP A 111 -10.52 15.06 3.07
CA ASP A 111 -10.12 16.17 2.23
C ASP A 111 -10.16 17.49 3.03
N GLU A 112 -9.01 18.13 3.22
CA GLU A 112 -8.93 19.44 3.88
C GLU A 112 -9.49 20.52 2.98
N GLN A 113 -10.75 20.91 3.20
CA GLN A 113 -11.35 22.05 2.54
C GLN A 113 -10.89 23.35 3.22
N ALA A 114 -10.53 24.35 2.41
CA ALA A 114 -10.20 25.67 2.93
C ALA A 114 -11.48 26.50 2.99
N GLU A 115 -11.67 27.22 4.10
CA GLU A 115 -12.61 28.33 4.11
C GLU A 115 -12.16 29.43 3.12
N PRO A 116 -13.09 30.23 2.58
CA PRO A 116 -12.75 31.31 1.66
C PRO A 116 -11.65 32.23 2.21
N GLY A 117 -10.55 32.38 1.46
CA GLY A 117 -9.38 33.16 1.85
C GLY A 117 -8.27 32.37 2.56
N ALA A 118 -8.48 31.09 2.90
CA ALA A 118 -7.49 30.21 3.51
C ALA A 118 -6.85 29.23 2.50
N GLU A 119 -7.15 29.34 1.21
CA GLU A 119 -6.70 28.44 0.14
C GLU A 119 -5.18 28.32 0.11
N ALA A 120 -4.48 29.47 0.15
CA ALA A 120 -3.02 29.49 0.14
C ALA A 120 -2.39 28.77 1.35
N VAL A 121 -3.04 28.80 2.52
CA VAL A 121 -2.56 28.10 3.72
C VAL A 121 -2.73 26.59 3.57
N ARG A 122 -3.90 26.14 3.08
CA ARG A 122 -4.14 24.73 2.75
C ARG A 122 -3.13 24.23 1.71
N ASP A 123 -2.94 24.98 0.62
CA ASP A 123 -2.09 24.57 -0.50
C ASP A 123 -0.61 24.49 -0.09
N ALA A 124 -0.16 25.39 0.78
CA ALA A 124 1.18 25.34 1.37
C ALA A 124 1.39 24.10 2.26
N ARG A 125 0.35 23.61 2.96
CA ARG A 125 0.42 22.38 3.78
C ARG A 125 0.44 21.10 2.93
N ARG A 126 -0.15 21.16 1.73
CA ARG A 126 -0.25 20.02 0.79
C ARG A 126 1.00 19.85 -0.07
N THR A 127 1.94 20.79 -0.02
CA THR A 127 3.16 20.74 -0.84
C THR A 127 4.35 20.30 0.03
N PRO A 128 5.07 19.22 -0.33
CA PRO A 128 4.97 18.39 -1.55
C PRO A 128 3.93 17.26 -1.50
N VAL A 129 3.42 16.84 -2.68
CA VAL A 129 2.44 15.75 -2.83
C VAL A 129 3.10 14.45 -3.30
N LEU A 130 2.70 13.34 -2.70
CA LEU A 130 2.97 11.98 -3.19
C LEU A 130 1.66 11.21 -3.23
N VAL A 131 1.29 10.65 -4.39
CA VAL A 131 0.15 9.72 -4.43
C VAL A 131 0.61 8.38 -3.87
N THR A 132 0.22 8.10 -2.62
CA THR A 132 0.62 6.88 -1.92
C THR A 132 -0.20 5.67 -2.33
N GLU A 133 -1.44 5.88 -2.77
CA GLU A 133 -2.31 4.82 -3.28
C GLU A 133 -3.27 5.38 -4.35
N ASN A 134 -3.37 4.67 -5.47
CA ASN A 134 -4.42 4.81 -6.47
C ASN A 134 -4.49 3.51 -7.25
N GLY A 135 -5.67 2.98 -7.52
CA GLY A 135 -5.75 1.65 -8.13
C GLY A 135 -7.14 1.25 -8.61
N PHE A 136 -7.15 0.14 -9.35
CA PHE A 136 -8.35 -0.45 -9.94
C PHE A 136 -8.60 -1.85 -9.38
N SER A 137 -9.81 -2.05 -8.84
CA SER A 137 -10.28 -3.36 -8.39
C SER A 137 -11.05 -4.07 -9.51
N GLY A 138 -10.59 -5.25 -9.90
CA GLY A 138 -11.30 -6.10 -10.85
C GLY A 138 -10.40 -7.05 -11.63
N ASP A 139 -11.00 -7.95 -12.39
CA ASP A 139 -10.26 -8.93 -13.20
C ASP A 139 -9.92 -8.42 -14.60
N ASP A 140 -10.59 -7.37 -15.06
CA ASP A 140 -10.34 -6.73 -16.35
C ASP A 140 -9.05 -5.88 -16.29
N ASP A 141 -7.94 -6.49 -16.72
CA ASP A 141 -6.63 -5.86 -16.69
C ASP A 141 -6.42 -4.84 -17.83
N GLU A 142 -7.23 -4.87 -18.88
CA GLU A 142 -7.24 -3.82 -19.90
C GLU A 142 -7.78 -2.52 -19.32
N ARG A 143 -8.89 -2.60 -18.56
CA ARG A 143 -9.40 -1.46 -17.80
C ARG A 143 -8.41 -0.97 -16.75
N ARG A 144 -7.66 -1.86 -16.11
CA ARG A 144 -6.56 -1.45 -15.21
C ARG A 144 -5.48 -0.68 -15.96
N CYS A 145 -5.08 -1.12 -17.14
CA CYS A 145 -4.10 -0.39 -17.96
C CYS A 145 -4.61 1.02 -18.32
N ALA A 146 -5.85 1.13 -18.77
CA ALA A 146 -6.49 2.40 -19.09
C ALA A 146 -6.53 3.33 -17.86
N PHE A 147 -6.97 2.79 -16.71
CA PHE A 147 -7.01 3.52 -15.45
C PHE A 147 -5.65 4.09 -15.04
N VAL A 148 -4.58 3.29 -15.11
CA VAL A 148 -3.22 3.76 -14.81
C VAL A 148 -2.80 4.90 -15.75
N GLY A 149 -3.10 4.77 -17.05
CA GLY A 149 -2.81 5.81 -18.03
C GLY A 149 -3.56 7.12 -17.74
N GLU A 150 -4.86 7.03 -17.50
CA GLU A 150 -5.73 8.17 -17.17
C GLU A 150 -5.32 8.85 -15.86
N SER A 151 -5.02 8.09 -14.81
CA SER A 151 -4.54 8.62 -13.54
C SER A 151 -3.24 9.40 -13.71
N LEU A 152 -2.28 8.86 -14.46
CA LEU A 152 -1.02 9.56 -14.69
C LEU A 152 -1.19 10.80 -15.57
N ASP A 153 -2.12 10.81 -16.53
CA ASP A 153 -2.42 12.01 -17.33
C ASP A 153 -3.02 13.13 -16.46
N HIS A 154 -3.92 12.79 -15.53
CA HIS A 154 -4.41 13.74 -14.54
C HIS A 154 -3.28 14.30 -13.65
N LEU A 155 -2.31 13.46 -13.26
CA LEU A 155 -1.15 13.96 -12.51
C LEU A 155 -0.27 14.89 -13.34
N GLN A 156 -0.09 14.62 -14.64
CA GLN A 156 0.64 15.53 -15.52
C GLN A 156 -0.03 16.90 -15.63
N ARG A 157 -1.37 16.94 -15.69
CA ARG A 157 -2.13 18.20 -15.66
C ARG A 157 -1.94 18.93 -14.33
N ALA A 158 -2.03 18.23 -13.19
CA ALA A 158 -1.78 18.83 -11.89
C ALA A 158 -0.35 19.42 -11.78
N ILE A 159 0.64 18.73 -12.33
CA ILE A 159 2.02 19.26 -12.43
C ILE A 159 2.07 20.52 -13.30
N ALA A 160 1.38 20.53 -14.45
CA ALA A 160 1.29 21.69 -15.32
C ALA A 160 0.60 22.89 -14.64
N ASP A 161 -0.33 22.64 -13.73
CA ASP A 161 -1.00 23.64 -12.89
C ASP A 161 -0.14 24.09 -11.70
N GLY A 162 1.09 23.58 -11.55
CA GLY A 162 2.06 24.02 -10.55
C GLY A 162 2.07 23.20 -9.25
N VAL A 163 1.37 22.06 -9.19
CA VAL A 163 1.43 21.16 -8.03
C VAL A 163 2.79 20.48 -7.96
N ASP A 164 3.44 20.55 -6.80
CA ASP A 164 4.71 19.87 -6.54
C ASP A 164 4.52 18.35 -6.30
N MET A 165 4.28 17.63 -7.39
CA MET A 165 4.07 16.17 -7.39
C MET A 165 5.41 15.43 -7.38
N ARG A 166 5.62 14.57 -6.38
CA ARG A 166 6.88 13.83 -6.16
C ARG A 166 6.84 12.39 -6.61
N GLY A 167 5.67 11.83 -6.86
CA GLY A 167 5.55 10.45 -7.31
C GLY A 167 4.14 9.88 -7.19
N TYR A 168 4.01 8.68 -7.75
CA TYR A 168 2.78 7.91 -7.82
C TYR A 168 3.06 6.45 -7.50
N PHE A 169 2.31 5.91 -6.55
CA PHE A 169 2.32 4.50 -6.16
C PHE A 169 0.97 3.87 -6.49
N ASP A 170 1.00 2.88 -7.39
CA ASP A 170 -0.17 2.08 -7.71
C ASP A 170 -0.55 1.18 -6.53
N TRP A 171 -1.83 1.16 -6.17
CA TRP A 171 -2.41 0.16 -5.27
C TRP A 171 -2.97 -0.99 -6.13
N SER A 172 -2.22 -2.09 -6.28
CA SER A 172 -1.01 -2.45 -5.54
C SER A 172 -0.09 -3.35 -6.36
N LEU A 173 1.12 -3.63 -5.84
CA LEU A 173 2.00 -4.60 -6.50
C LEU A 173 1.35 -5.99 -6.59
N LEU A 174 0.77 -6.49 -5.50
CA LEU A 174 0.22 -7.86 -5.40
C LEU A 174 -1.27 -7.83 -5.06
N ASP A 175 -2.05 -8.76 -5.62
CA ASP A 175 -3.39 -9.03 -5.10
C ASP A 175 -3.31 -9.36 -3.61
N ASN A 176 -3.96 -8.55 -2.77
CA ASN A 176 -3.82 -8.61 -1.31
C ASN A 176 -5.17 -8.89 -0.61
N TYR A 177 -5.21 -8.79 0.72
CA TYR A 177 -6.40 -9.02 1.54
C TYR A 177 -7.12 -7.69 1.77
N GLU A 178 -8.29 -7.51 1.17
CA GLU A 178 -9.05 -6.28 1.21
C GLU A 178 -10.07 -6.30 2.36
N TRP A 179 -9.58 -6.04 3.58
CA TRP A 179 -10.40 -5.82 4.76
C TRP A 179 -11.50 -6.90 4.97
N MET A 180 -12.77 -6.49 5.12
CA MET A 180 -13.89 -7.41 5.32
C MET A 180 -14.29 -8.16 4.04
N SER A 181 -13.85 -7.70 2.87
CA SER A 181 -14.07 -8.35 1.57
C SER A 181 -13.10 -9.51 1.31
N GLY A 182 -12.12 -9.69 2.20
CA GLY A 182 -11.12 -10.74 2.11
C GLY A 182 -10.35 -10.70 0.80
N TYR A 183 -10.19 -11.85 0.16
CA TYR A 183 -9.42 -11.96 -1.09
C TYR A 183 -10.26 -11.82 -2.36
N GLY A 184 -11.53 -11.42 -2.25
CA GLY A 184 -12.40 -11.22 -3.41
C GLY A 184 -11.87 -10.12 -4.33
N PRO A 185 -11.75 -8.86 -3.84
CA PRO A 185 -11.20 -7.75 -4.61
C PRO A 185 -9.78 -8.00 -5.11
N LYS A 186 -9.49 -7.57 -6.35
CA LYS A 186 -8.20 -7.76 -7.04
C LYS A 186 -7.62 -6.41 -7.45
N PHE A 187 -6.70 -5.89 -6.66
CA PHE A 187 -6.01 -4.63 -6.91
C PHE A 187 -4.60 -4.79 -7.51
N GLY A 188 -4.02 -5.99 -7.45
CA GLY A 188 -2.63 -6.18 -7.82
C GLY A 188 -2.38 -6.02 -9.31
N ILE A 189 -1.31 -5.34 -9.71
CA ILE A 189 -0.71 -5.47 -11.05
C ILE A 189 -0.01 -6.84 -11.23
N VAL A 190 0.22 -7.56 -10.12
CA VAL A 190 0.65 -8.97 -10.10
C VAL A 190 -0.36 -9.80 -9.32
N GLY A 191 -0.91 -10.81 -9.98
CA GLY A 191 -1.83 -11.77 -9.36
C GLY A 191 -1.13 -12.75 -8.43
N VAL A 192 -1.86 -13.26 -7.43
CA VAL A 192 -1.35 -14.25 -6.46
C VAL A 192 -2.26 -15.46 -6.40
N ASP A 193 -1.76 -16.61 -6.84
CA ASP A 193 -2.37 -17.91 -6.52
C ASP A 193 -2.07 -18.23 -5.06
N ARG A 194 -3.10 -18.28 -4.22
CA ARG A 194 -2.93 -18.44 -2.77
C ARG A 194 -2.70 -19.89 -2.36
N SER A 195 -3.04 -20.86 -3.20
CA SER A 195 -2.79 -22.27 -2.94
C SER A 195 -1.31 -22.62 -3.13
N THR A 196 -0.65 -22.01 -4.13
CA THR A 196 0.74 -22.28 -4.48
C THR A 196 1.70 -21.14 -4.16
N GLN A 197 1.17 -19.97 -3.79
CA GLN A 197 1.90 -18.70 -3.68
C GLN A 197 2.55 -18.26 -5.01
N ARG A 198 2.13 -18.77 -6.17
CA ARG A 198 2.69 -18.34 -7.46
C ARG A 198 2.25 -16.92 -7.81
N ARG A 199 3.17 -16.11 -8.32
CA ARG A 199 2.94 -14.73 -8.78
C ARG A 199 2.72 -14.73 -10.29
N MET A 200 1.73 -13.97 -10.75
CA MET A 200 1.31 -13.90 -12.15
C MET A 200 1.33 -12.45 -12.60
N ILE A 201 2.33 -12.08 -13.40
CA ILE A 201 2.47 -10.71 -13.92
C ILE A 201 1.28 -10.42 -14.84
N LYS A 202 0.51 -9.37 -14.55
CA LYS A 202 -0.58 -8.92 -15.42
C LYS A 202 -0.07 -7.92 -16.47
N PRO A 203 -0.72 -7.77 -17.63
CA PRO A 203 -0.38 -6.74 -18.62
C PRO A 203 -0.14 -5.34 -18.03
N SER A 204 -0.95 -4.92 -17.05
CA SER A 204 -0.83 -3.66 -16.32
C SER A 204 0.51 -3.46 -15.63
N ALA A 205 1.15 -4.52 -15.12
CA ALA A 205 2.50 -4.42 -14.57
C ALA A 205 3.54 -4.10 -15.65
N LEU A 206 3.37 -4.64 -16.86
CA LEU A 206 4.25 -4.36 -17.99
C LEU A 206 4.06 -2.93 -18.49
N THR A 207 2.80 -2.48 -18.60
CA THR A 207 2.41 -1.11 -18.97
C THR A 207 2.98 -0.11 -17.97
N TYR A 208 2.66 -0.26 -16.69
CA TYR A 208 3.13 0.64 -15.63
C TYR A 208 4.66 0.66 -15.53
N GLY A 209 5.31 -0.52 -15.62
CA GLY A 209 6.76 -0.60 -15.65
C GLY A 209 7.41 0.05 -16.88
N ALA A 210 6.74 0.03 -18.05
CA ALA A 210 7.22 0.71 -19.25
C ALA A 210 7.14 2.23 -19.09
N ILE A 211 6.02 2.75 -18.58
CA ILE A 211 5.84 4.17 -18.27
C ILE A 211 6.88 4.64 -17.26
N ALA A 212 7.06 3.90 -16.16
CA ALA A 212 8.04 4.24 -15.12
C ALA A 212 9.49 4.27 -15.64
N ARG A 213 9.87 3.34 -16.52
CA ARG A 213 11.20 3.35 -17.15
C ARG A 213 11.40 4.50 -18.14
N ALA A 214 10.35 4.87 -18.88
CA ALA A 214 10.41 5.96 -19.83
C ALA A 214 10.35 7.34 -19.15
N GLY A 215 9.77 7.42 -17.95
CA GLY A 215 9.43 8.69 -17.32
C GLY A 215 8.36 9.47 -18.07
N ALA A 216 7.56 8.80 -18.92
CA ALA A 216 6.56 9.41 -19.78
C ALA A 216 5.44 8.41 -20.17
N ILE A 217 4.21 8.91 -20.26
CA ILE A 217 3.00 8.11 -20.54
C ILE A 217 2.96 7.62 -22.01
N GLY A 218 3.50 8.41 -22.95
CA GLY A 218 3.46 8.13 -24.40
C GLY A 218 4.35 6.98 -24.90
N ALA A 219 5.10 6.30 -24.04
CA ALA A 219 5.99 5.21 -24.45
C ALA A 219 5.26 3.87 -24.73
N VAL A 220 3.96 3.77 -24.43
CA VAL A 220 3.20 2.52 -24.50
C VAL A 220 2.50 2.33 -25.86
N GLU A 221 2.12 3.42 -26.55
CA GLU A 221 1.45 3.33 -27.87
C GLU A 221 2.35 2.71 -28.95
N ALA A 222 3.67 2.78 -28.79
CA ALA A 222 4.63 2.21 -29.74
C ALA A 222 4.71 0.66 -29.73
N ARG A 223 4.06 -0.04 -28.78
CA ARG A 223 4.14 -1.51 -28.65
C ARG A 223 2.93 -2.30 -29.10
N SER A 224 1.84 -1.65 -29.53
CA SER A 224 0.76 -2.34 -30.28
C SER A 224 1.26 -2.98 -31.59
N ALA A 225 2.51 -2.69 -32.01
CA ALA A 225 3.18 -3.32 -33.15
C ALA A 225 4.07 -4.54 -32.80
N MET A 226 4.18 -4.97 -31.52
CA MET A 226 5.08 -6.06 -31.14
C MET A 226 4.33 -7.25 -30.52
N THR A 227 3.52 -7.89 -31.35
CA THR A 227 2.91 -9.19 -31.11
C THR A 227 3.95 -10.32 -31.22
N SER A 228 4.67 -10.56 -30.12
CA SER A 228 5.06 -11.90 -29.67
C SER A 228 5.84 -11.79 -28.36
N PRO A 229 5.51 -12.58 -27.32
CA PRO A 229 6.38 -12.69 -26.17
C PRO A 229 7.68 -13.35 -26.62
N SER A 230 8.77 -12.60 -26.63
CA SER A 230 10.09 -13.22 -26.65
C SER A 230 10.20 -14.01 -25.34
N PRO A 231 10.49 -15.33 -25.37
CA PRO A 231 10.62 -16.10 -24.14
C PRO A 231 11.71 -15.45 -23.30
N LEU A 232 11.36 -15.12 -22.04
CA LEU A 232 12.36 -14.79 -21.03
C LEU A 232 13.44 -15.86 -21.09
N ARG A 233 14.66 -15.47 -21.46
CA ARG A 233 15.82 -16.36 -21.37
C ARG A 233 15.86 -16.88 -19.94
N ALA A 234 15.90 -18.21 -19.81
CA ALA A 234 16.09 -18.86 -18.52
C ALA A 234 17.32 -18.24 -17.85
N ALA A 235 17.09 -17.53 -16.75
CA ALA A 235 18.19 -17.09 -15.90
C ALA A 235 18.85 -18.37 -15.38
N THR A 236 20.15 -18.53 -15.67
CA THR A 236 21.00 -19.56 -15.10
C THR A 236 20.82 -19.54 -13.57
N PRO A 237 20.61 -20.68 -12.90
CA PRO A 237 20.56 -20.71 -11.45
C PRO A 237 21.89 -20.17 -10.92
N LEU A 238 21.85 -19.07 -10.18
CA LEU A 238 22.99 -18.69 -9.34
C LEU A 238 23.04 -19.72 -8.22
N GLY A 239 23.89 -20.73 -8.42
CA GLY A 239 24.23 -21.72 -7.41
C GLY A 239 24.66 -21.01 -6.13
N ILE A 240 23.84 -21.18 -5.10
CA ILE A 240 24.22 -20.96 -3.71
C ILE A 240 24.35 -22.39 -3.17
N GLY A 241 25.56 -22.76 -2.76
CA GLY A 241 25.82 -24.03 -2.08
C GLY A 241 25.12 -24.12 -0.74
#